data_AF-A0A1G9RJY4-F1
#
_entry.id   AF-A0A1G9RJY4-F1
#
_cell.length_a   1.000
_cell.length_b   1.000
_cell.length_c   1.000
_cell.angle_alpha   90.00
_cell.angle_beta   90.00
_cell.angle_gamma   90.00
#
_symmetry.space_group_name_H-M   'P 1'
#
loop_
_entity.id
_entity.type
_entity.pdbx_description
1 polymer ?
#
loop_
_entity_poly.entity_id
_entity_poly.type
_entity_poly.pdbx_seq_one_letter_code
_entity_poly.pdbx_strand_id
1 'polypeptide(L)'
;MHGMKRGLLFVLPLALVVTACSSGQDQFVKELRSAGFTTVGEPRTDTEKKSKKVGKRTVKSSQRIFEVTVRVKGCDLEFAKTADSSGYWLDELHVNGQEPDWPEYPENLRHADAVALLAGNRPKPPGFASCYRPDLP
;
A
#
# COMPACT_ATOMS: atom_id res chain seq x y z
N MET A 1 -15.64 67.15 -18.22
CA MET A 1 -14.39 66.42 -17.90
C MET A 1 -14.78 64.97 -17.61
N HIS A 2 -14.60 64.07 -18.58
CA HIS A 2 -14.97 62.65 -18.45
C HIS A 2 -13.76 61.86 -17.95
N GLY A 3 -13.86 61.33 -16.72
CA GLY A 3 -12.85 60.46 -16.11
C GLY A 3 -13.25 59.00 -16.25
N MET A 4 -12.67 58.32 -17.24
CA MET A 4 -12.74 56.87 -17.41
C MET A 4 -11.94 56.20 -16.28
N LYS A 5 -12.60 55.42 -15.41
CA LYS A 5 -11.91 54.52 -14.47
C LYS A 5 -12.23 53.07 -14.84
N ARG A 6 -11.22 52.43 -15.44
CA ARG A 6 -11.15 51.00 -15.73
C ARG A 6 -11.21 50.22 -14.41
N GLY A 7 -12.27 49.45 -14.21
CA GLY A 7 -12.44 48.54 -13.08
C GLY A 7 -12.10 47.11 -13.48
N LEU A 8 -11.09 46.56 -12.82
CA LEU A 8 -10.52 45.22 -12.92
C LEU A 8 -11.56 44.09 -13.10
N LEU A 9 -11.39 43.28 -14.16
CA LEU A 9 -11.96 41.94 -14.26
C LEU A 9 -11.32 41.04 -13.19
N PHE A 10 -12.09 40.64 -12.17
CA PHE A 10 -11.72 39.54 -11.29
C PHE A 10 -11.85 38.23 -12.08
N VAL A 11 -10.74 37.76 -12.65
CA VAL A 11 -10.61 36.38 -13.08
C VAL A 11 -10.42 35.55 -11.81
N LEU A 12 -11.47 34.87 -11.36
CA LEU A 12 -11.36 33.83 -10.34
C LEU A 12 -10.40 32.76 -10.90
N PRO A 13 -9.22 32.51 -10.31
CA PRO A 13 -8.48 31.32 -10.67
C PRO A 13 -9.30 30.14 -10.19
N LEU A 14 -9.76 29.34 -11.15
CA LEU A 14 -10.32 28.01 -10.91
C LEU A 14 -9.30 27.29 -10.02
N ALA A 15 -9.64 27.11 -8.76
CA ALA A 15 -8.79 26.44 -7.79
C ALA A 15 -8.54 25.02 -8.31
N LEU A 16 -7.36 24.84 -8.91
CA LEU A 16 -6.45 23.73 -8.71
C LEU A 16 -7.11 22.58 -7.93
N VAL A 17 -7.62 21.60 -8.67
CA VAL A 17 -8.01 20.28 -8.15
C VAL A 17 -6.73 19.58 -7.71
N VAL A 18 -6.23 19.94 -6.54
CA VAL A 18 -5.04 19.34 -5.93
C VAL A 18 -5.49 18.08 -5.21
N THR A 19 -5.32 16.96 -5.92
CA THR A 19 -4.92 15.64 -5.37
C THR A 19 -5.73 15.11 -4.17
N ALA A 20 -6.91 14.57 -4.41
CA ALA A 20 -7.63 13.70 -3.45
C ALA A 20 -7.20 12.22 -3.52
N CYS A 21 -6.08 11.88 -4.17
CA CYS A 21 -5.57 10.50 -4.25
C CYS A 21 -4.65 10.08 -3.09
N SER A 22 -4.20 10.99 -2.20
CA SER A 22 -3.29 10.59 -1.09
C SER A 22 -4.00 10.13 0.17
N SER A 23 -5.31 10.37 0.34
CA SER A 23 -6.01 10.08 1.61
C SER A 23 -5.97 8.60 2.00
N GLY A 24 -6.19 7.69 1.04
CA GLY A 24 -6.16 6.24 1.27
C GLY A 24 -4.75 5.71 1.57
N GLN A 25 -3.76 6.18 0.82
CA GLN A 25 -2.35 5.81 1.02
C GLN A 25 -1.81 6.30 2.36
N ASP A 26 -2.07 7.58 2.70
CA ASP A 26 -1.65 8.17 3.97
C ASP A 26 -2.33 7.50 5.16
N GLN A 27 -3.61 7.14 5.01
CA GLN A 27 -4.33 6.36 6.01
C GLN A 27 -3.71 4.97 6.17
N PHE A 28 -3.38 4.29 5.08
CA PHE A 28 -2.78 2.96 5.15
C PHE A 28 -1.41 2.97 5.84
N VAL A 29 -0.56 3.97 5.53
CA VAL A 29 0.71 4.19 6.25
C VAL A 29 0.47 4.43 7.75
N LYS A 30 -0.55 5.20 8.13
CA LYS A 30 -0.91 5.42 9.54
C LYS A 30 -1.40 4.15 10.22
N GLU A 31 -2.17 3.32 9.54
CA GLU A 31 -2.64 2.03 10.05
C GLU A 31 -1.45 1.10 10.35
N LEU A 32 -0.51 0.96 9.42
CA LEU A 32 0.71 0.17 9.62
C LEU A 32 1.55 0.68 10.80
N ARG A 33 1.73 2.00 10.91
CA ARG A 33 2.42 2.60 12.08
C ARG A 33 1.69 2.31 13.38
N SER A 34 0.36 2.37 13.37
CA SER A 34 -0.48 2.06 14.54
C SER A 34 -0.45 0.58 14.92
N ALA A 35 -0.21 -0.31 13.94
CA ALA A 35 0.03 -1.74 14.16
C ALA A 35 1.45 -2.05 14.69
N GLY A 36 2.30 -1.03 14.84
CA GLY A 36 3.62 -1.12 15.46
C GLY A 36 4.78 -1.19 14.46
N PHE A 37 4.54 -1.05 13.16
CA PHE A 37 5.63 -0.97 12.17
C PHE A 37 6.28 0.42 12.20
N THR A 38 7.58 0.48 12.44
CA THR A 38 8.32 1.76 12.51
C THR A 38 9.03 2.10 11.20
N THR A 39 9.46 1.08 10.46
CA THR A 39 10.18 1.22 9.19
C THR A 39 9.20 1.04 8.03
N VAL A 40 8.41 2.07 7.77
CA VAL A 40 7.36 2.09 6.75
C VAL A 40 7.81 2.92 5.55
N GLY A 41 7.79 2.31 4.36
CA GLY A 41 8.21 2.92 3.10
C GLY A 41 7.15 3.82 2.47
N GLU A 42 7.43 4.24 1.22
CA GLU A 42 6.50 5.06 0.44
C GLU A 42 5.34 4.20 -0.09
N PRO A 43 4.08 4.67 0.04
CA PRO A 43 2.93 3.95 -0.47
C PRO A 43 2.86 4.01 -2.00
N ARG A 44 2.44 2.90 -2.61
CA ARG A 44 2.15 2.76 -4.03
C ARG A 44 0.66 2.48 -4.24
N THR A 45 0.20 2.67 -5.47
CA THR A 45 -1.17 2.34 -5.87
C THR A 45 -1.08 1.51 -7.14
N ASP A 46 -1.64 0.31 -7.11
CA ASP A 46 -1.93 -0.48 -8.29
C ASP A 46 -3.43 -0.49 -8.61
N THR A 47 -3.77 -0.82 -9.85
CA THR A 47 -5.14 -0.98 -10.32
C THR A 47 -5.33 -2.36 -10.92
N GLU A 48 -5.90 -3.26 -10.11
CA GLU A 48 -6.26 -4.59 -10.55
C GLU A 48 -7.54 -4.53 -11.39
N LYS A 49 -7.49 -5.04 -12.62
CA LYS A 49 -8.65 -5.11 -13.52
C LYS A 49 -9.22 -6.52 -13.51
N LYS A 50 -10.47 -6.67 -13.07
CA LYS A 50 -11.21 -7.94 -13.09
C LYS A 50 -12.25 -7.92 -14.20
N SER A 51 -12.43 -9.07 -14.85
CA SER A 51 -13.56 -9.28 -15.75
C SER A 51 -14.23 -10.60 -15.43
N LYS A 52 -15.55 -10.57 -15.26
CA LYS A 52 -16.36 -11.75 -14.96
C LYS A 52 -17.44 -11.90 -16.01
N LYS A 53 -17.59 -13.12 -16.52
CA LYS A 53 -18.69 -13.47 -17.43
C LYS A 53 -19.91 -13.87 -16.61
N VAL A 54 -21.04 -13.21 -16.86
CA VAL A 54 -22.34 -13.51 -16.23
C VAL A 54 -23.36 -13.76 -17.34
N GLY A 55 -23.64 -15.04 -17.61
CA GLY A 55 -24.42 -15.45 -18.78
C GLY A 55 -23.74 -15.01 -20.09
N LYS A 56 -24.48 -14.27 -20.93
CA LYS A 56 -23.95 -13.69 -22.19
C LYS A 56 -23.27 -12.33 -22.01
N ARG A 57 -23.27 -11.76 -20.79
CA ARG A 57 -22.69 -10.43 -20.51
C ARG A 57 -21.31 -10.57 -19.88
N THR A 58 -20.42 -9.64 -20.21
CA THR A 58 -19.12 -9.47 -19.53
C THR A 58 -19.21 -8.25 -18.63
N VAL A 59 -18.98 -8.44 -17.33
CA VAL A 59 -18.87 -7.36 -16.36
C VAL A 59 -17.39 -7.08 -16.15
N LYS A 60 -16.97 -5.83 -16.36
CA LYS A 60 -15.62 -5.37 -16.06
C LYS A 60 -15.67 -4.54 -14.78
N SER A 61 -14.73 -4.79 -13.88
CA SER A 61 -14.51 -3.98 -12.69
C SER A 61 -13.02 -3.69 -12.55
N SER A 62 -12.70 -2.65 -11.79
CA SER A 62 -11.33 -2.34 -11.38
C SER A 62 -11.33 -2.08 -9.89
N GLN A 63 -10.29 -2.55 -9.21
CA GLN A 63 -10.07 -2.34 -7.79
C GLN A 63 -8.73 -1.62 -7.62
N ARG A 64 -8.70 -0.61 -6.76
CA ARG A 64 -7.45 0.02 -6.37
C ARG A 64 -6.85 -0.75 -5.21
N ILE A 65 -5.58 -1.10 -5.33
CA ILE A 65 -4.77 -1.75 -4.30
C ILE A 65 -3.72 -0.72 -3.89
N PHE A 66 -3.61 -0.48 -2.59
CA PHE A 66 -2.55 0.30 -1.98
C PHE A 66 -1.52 -0.66 -1.43
N GLU A 67 -0.26 -0.46 -1.77
CA GLU A 67 0.86 -1.30 -1.33
C GLU A 67 1.84 -0.45 -0.54
N VAL A 68 2.38 -1.00 0.54
CA VAL A 68 3.42 -0.36 1.34
C VAL A 68 4.40 -1.41 1.80
N THR A 69 5.67 -1.22 1.43
CA THR A 69 6.76 -2.04 1.98
C THR A 69 7.11 -1.59 3.40
N VAL A 70 7.23 -2.54 4.32
CA VAL A 70 7.81 -2.33 5.64
C VAL A 70 9.03 -3.24 5.82
N ARG A 71 10.00 -2.80 6.62
CA ARG A 71 11.18 -3.63 6.93
C ARG A 71 11.08 -4.21 8.34
N VAL A 72 11.20 -5.52 8.45
CA VAL A 72 11.13 -6.29 9.70
C VAL A 72 12.29 -7.28 9.75
N LYS A 73 13.16 -7.17 10.76
CA LYS A 73 14.31 -8.07 10.93
C LYS A 73 15.16 -8.21 9.66
N GLY A 74 15.34 -7.10 8.94
CA GLY A 74 16.12 -7.06 7.68
C GLY A 74 15.40 -7.56 6.43
N CYS A 75 14.23 -8.18 6.54
CA CYS A 75 13.41 -8.53 5.37
C CYS A 75 12.41 -7.43 5.04
N ASP A 76 12.15 -7.26 3.76
CA ASP A 76 11.11 -6.37 3.25
C ASP A 76 9.81 -7.15 3.08
N LEU A 77 8.72 -6.61 3.63
CA LEU A 77 7.38 -7.16 3.58
C LEU A 77 6.48 -6.14 2.91
N GLU A 78 5.86 -6.51 1.80
CA GLU A 78 4.86 -5.67 1.15
C GLU A 78 3.48 -5.97 1.71
N PHE A 79 2.85 -4.97 2.32
CA PHE A 79 1.47 -5.06 2.76
C PHE A 79 0.58 -4.41 1.72
N ALA A 80 -0.53 -5.07 1.39
CA ALA A 80 -1.52 -4.57 0.46
C ALA A 80 -2.88 -4.36 1.12
N LYS A 81 -3.64 -3.40 0.60
CA LYS A 81 -5.00 -3.07 1.03
C LYS A 81 -5.81 -2.57 -0.13
N THR A 82 -7.05 -3.03 -0.27
CA THR A 82 -7.97 -2.45 -1.25
C THR A 82 -8.63 -1.19 -0.69
N ALA A 83 -8.97 -0.24 -1.57
CA ALA A 83 -9.55 1.03 -1.16
C ALA A 83 -10.85 0.91 -0.34
N ASP A 84 -11.59 -0.17 -0.52
CA ASP A 84 -12.87 -0.42 0.15
C ASP A 84 -12.75 -1.37 1.37
N SER A 85 -11.56 -1.90 1.65
CA SER A 85 -11.33 -2.84 2.75
C SER A 85 -11.13 -2.11 4.07
N SER A 86 -11.61 -2.70 5.17
CA SER A 86 -11.25 -2.27 6.53
C SER A 86 -9.88 -2.80 6.96
N GLY A 87 -9.43 -3.93 6.41
CA GLY A 87 -8.16 -4.58 6.73
C GLY A 87 -7.13 -4.57 5.60
N TYR A 88 -5.93 -5.03 5.92
CA TYR A 88 -4.82 -5.22 4.99
C TYR A 88 -4.25 -6.63 5.14
N TRP A 89 -3.52 -7.10 4.13
CA TRP A 89 -2.83 -8.38 4.17
C TRP A 89 -1.36 -8.20 3.84
N LEU A 90 -0.53 -9.12 4.30
CA LEU A 90 0.82 -9.25 3.79
C LEU A 90 0.71 -9.86 2.39
N ASP A 91 1.17 -9.17 1.37
CA ASP A 91 1.05 -9.59 -0.03
C ASP A 91 2.29 -10.35 -0.47
N GLU A 92 3.47 -9.78 -0.20
CA GLU A 92 4.74 -10.31 -0.65
C GLU A 92 5.82 -10.24 0.44
N LEU A 93 6.70 -11.24 0.46
CA LEU A 93 8.01 -11.14 1.08
C LEU A 93 9.02 -10.82 -0.02
N HIS A 94 9.87 -9.82 0.16
CA HIS A 94 10.95 -9.54 -0.78
C HIS A 94 12.28 -10.07 -0.21
N VAL A 95 12.83 -11.06 -0.88
CA VAL A 95 14.16 -11.62 -0.60
C VAL A 95 15.13 -11.11 -1.66
N ASN A 96 16.06 -10.24 -1.27
CA ASN A 96 17.01 -9.59 -2.19
C ASN A 96 16.32 -8.85 -3.35
N GLY A 97 15.18 -8.20 -3.08
CA GLY A 97 14.41 -7.47 -4.09
C GLY A 97 13.71 -8.36 -5.11
N GLN A 98 13.49 -9.64 -4.78
CA GLN A 98 12.69 -10.57 -5.56
C GLN A 98 11.58 -11.13 -4.67
N GLU A 99 10.40 -11.31 -5.25
CA GLU A 99 9.29 -12.05 -4.65
C GLU A 99 9.54 -13.56 -4.85
N PRO A 100 9.83 -14.34 -3.79
CA PRO A 100 9.86 -15.77 -3.89
C PRO A 100 8.44 -16.33 -3.75
N ASP A 101 8.20 -17.50 -4.35
CA ASP A 101 6.96 -18.24 -4.12
C ASP A 101 6.87 -18.67 -2.65
N TRP A 102 5.96 -18.02 -1.90
CA TRP A 102 5.67 -18.33 -0.51
C TRP A 102 4.17 -18.08 -0.25
N PRO A 103 3.35 -19.14 -0.18
CA PRO A 103 1.90 -18.97 -0.27
C PRO A 103 1.24 -18.55 1.05
N GLU A 104 0.10 -17.87 0.88
CA GLU A 104 -0.92 -17.48 1.87
C GLU A 104 -0.39 -16.85 3.16
N TYR A 105 -0.44 -15.52 3.16
CA TYR A 105 -0.10 -14.72 4.31
C TYR A 105 -1.32 -14.34 5.16
N PRO A 106 -1.11 -14.09 6.46
CA PRO A 106 -2.17 -13.65 7.34
C PRO A 106 -2.51 -12.15 7.17
N GLU A 107 -3.73 -11.79 7.52
CA GLU A 107 -4.23 -10.41 7.50
C GLU A 107 -3.96 -9.65 8.81
N ASN A 108 -3.95 -8.32 8.73
CA ASN A 108 -3.98 -7.37 9.85
C ASN A 108 -2.88 -7.60 10.92
N LEU A 109 -1.69 -7.98 10.47
CA LEU A 109 -0.57 -8.27 11.36
C LEU A 109 -0.08 -7.02 12.10
N ARG A 110 0.22 -7.16 13.38
CA ARG A 110 1.08 -6.23 14.11
C ARG A 110 2.54 -6.61 13.90
N HIS A 111 3.44 -5.68 14.22
CA HIS A 111 4.88 -5.93 14.11
C HIS A 111 5.33 -7.23 14.80
N ALA A 112 4.85 -7.49 16.02
CA ALA A 112 5.18 -8.72 16.75
C ALA A 112 4.71 -9.99 16.04
N ASP A 113 3.55 -9.93 15.37
CA ASP A 113 3.00 -11.07 14.61
C ASP A 113 3.82 -11.33 13.34
N ALA A 114 4.26 -10.26 12.65
CA ALA A 114 5.17 -10.38 11.51
C ALA A 114 6.53 -10.96 11.94
N VAL A 115 7.09 -10.49 13.06
CA VAL A 115 8.33 -11.08 13.62
C VAL A 115 8.12 -12.56 13.94
N ALA A 116 6.99 -12.93 14.55
CA ALA A 116 6.68 -14.32 14.87
C ALA A 116 6.50 -15.19 13.61
N LEU A 117 5.86 -14.67 12.57
CA LEU A 117 5.71 -15.32 11.27
C LEU A 117 7.08 -15.63 10.65
N LEU A 118 7.99 -14.65 10.66
CA LEU A 118 9.34 -14.79 10.12
C LEU A 118 10.21 -15.73 10.97
N ALA A 119 10.11 -15.65 12.30
CA ALA A 119 10.86 -16.49 13.24
C ALA A 119 10.35 -17.94 13.34
N GLY A 120 9.09 -18.19 13.00
CA GLY A 120 8.45 -19.50 13.18
C GLY A 120 9.00 -20.58 12.25
N ASN A 121 8.75 -21.85 12.63
CA ASN A 121 9.26 -23.05 11.96
C ASN A 121 8.57 -23.39 10.61
N ARG A 122 7.81 -22.47 10.02
CA ARG A 122 7.23 -22.69 8.68
C ARG A 122 8.36 -22.80 7.65
N PRO A 123 8.23 -23.65 6.61
CA PRO A 123 9.16 -23.67 5.50
C PRO A 123 9.37 -22.25 4.95
N LYS A 124 10.63 -21.87 4.74
CA LYS A 124 11.01 -20.55 4.24
C LYS A 124 11.41 -20.64 2.78
N PRO A 125 11.14 -19.61 1.96
CA PRO A 125 11.59 -19.59 0.59
C PRO A 125 13.12 -19.57 0.51
N PRO A 126 13.71 -20.01 -0.63
CA PRO A 126 15.14 -19.88 -0.87
C PRO A 126 15.64 -18.45 -0.65
N GLY A 127 16.81 -18.32 -0.04
CA GLY A 127 17.42 -17.01 0.22
C GLY A 127 16.86 -16.28 1.45
N PHE A 128 15.81 -16.76 2.12
CA PHE A 128 15.25 -16.10 3.31
C PHE A 128 16.30 -15.69 4.36
N ALA A 129 17.25 -16.58 4.65
CA ALA A 129 18.33 -16.33 5.62
C ALA A 129 19.28 -15.18 5.23
N SER A 130 19.25 -14.72 3.96
CA SER A 130 20.02 -13.56 3.53
C SER A 130 19.38 -12.23 3.93
N CYS A 131 18.07 -12.19 4.17
CA CYS A 131 17.39 -11.00 4.68
C CYS A 131 17.10 -11.10 6.19
N TYR A 132 16.69 -12.27 6.68
CA TYR A 132 16.20 -12.39 8.06
C TYR A 132 17.34 -12.40 9.07
N ARG A 133 17.37 -11.34 9.88
CA ARG A 133 18.40 -11.05 10.87
C ARG A 133 17.72 -10.71 12.21
N PRO A 134 17.62 -11.67 13.15
CA PRO A 134 16.85 -11.48 14.38
C PRO A 134 17.39 -10.36 15.28
N ASP A 135 18.68 -10.03 15.12
CA ASP A 135 19.41 -8.95 15.78
C ASP A 135 19.04 -7.54 15.29
N LEU A 136 18.46 -7.41 14.10
CA LEU A 136 18.02 -6.13 13.57
C LEU A 136 16.63 -5.75 14.08
N PRO A 137 16.25 -4.46 14.10
CA PRO A 137 14.87 -4.07 14.32
C PRO A 137 13.91 -4.69 13.30
#